data_AF-A0A2N5UZH1-F1
#
_entry.id   AF-A0A2N5UZH1-F1
#
_cell.length_a   1.000
_cell.length_b   1.000
_cell.length_c   1.000
_cell.angle_alpha   90.00
_cell.angle_beta   90.00
_cell.angle_gamma   90.00
#
_symmetry.space_group_name_H-M   'P 1'
#
loop_
_entity.id
_entity.type
_entity.pdbx_description
1 polymer ?
#
loop_
_entity_poly.entity_id
_entity_poly.type
_entity_poly.pdbx_seq_one_letter_code
_entity_poly.pdbx_strand_id
1 'polypeptide(L)'
;MRHSVPNVHYHYIKLCVRSKSKNDANELNLYKVLKDSMNNWFGDIDGVDTSNWTTIWLKDHKEVILKVLASEAHKILNSISMHSCVSLETNDQPLSLNILSHSHCLVNLS
;
A
#
# COMPACT_ATOMS: atom_id res chain seq x y z
N MET A 1 -15.24 33.66 7.04
CA MET A 1 -13.87 33.21 6.70
C MET A 1 -13.98 31.81 6.11
N ARG A 2 -13.60 31.60 4.85
CA ARG A 2 -13.49 30.24 4.30
C ARG A 2 -12.19 29.65 4.84
N HIS A 3 -12.29 28.63 5.69
CA HIS A 3 -11.12 27.84 6.05
C HIS A 3 -10.53 27.30 4.74
N SER A 4 -9.29 27.68 4.42
CA SER A 4 -8.55 27.06 3.33
C SER A 4 -8.28 25.63 3.76
N VAL A 5 -9.21 24.71 3.46
CA VAL A 5 -8.93 23.28 3.58
C VAL A 5 -7.76 23.04 2.64
N PRO A 6 -6.58 22.62 3.14
CA PRO A 6 -5.48 22.31 2.26
C PRO A 6 -5.97 21.28 1.25
N ASN A 7 -5.77 21.56 -0.03
CA ASN A 7 -6.20 20.71 -1.14
C ASN A 7 -5.28 19.50 -1.22
N VAL A 8 -5.35 18.64 -0.19
CA VAL A 8 -4.55 17.42 -0.11
C VAL A 8 -5.24 16.39 -0.97
N HIS A 9 -4.67 16.16 -2.13
CA HIS A 9 -5.13 15.12 -3.04
C HIS A 9 -4.68 13.76 -2.54
N TYR A 10 -5.64 12.84 -2.40
CA TYR A 10 -5.38 11.46 -2.01
C TYR A 10 -5.69 10.53 -3.16
N HIS A 11 -4.92 9.45 -3.26
CA HIS A 11 -5.24 8.30 -4.08
C HIS A 11 -5.59 7.12 -3.19
N TYR A 12 -6.45 6.27 -3.72
CA TYR A 12 -6.88 5.02 -3.11
C TYR A 12 -6.33 3.88 -3.96
N ILE A 13 -5.65 2.94 -3.32
CA ILE A 13 -5.07 1.76 -3.97
C ILE A 13 -5.66 0.54 -3.31
N LYS A 14 -6.38 -0.28 -4.09
CA LYS A 14 -6.93 -1.55 -3.65
C LYS A 14 -5.94 -2.65 -3.92
N LEU A 15 -5.60 -3.41 -2.89
CA LEU A 15 -4.67 -4.52 -2.97
C LEU A 15 -5.36 -5.82 -2.60
N CYS A 16 -5.01 -6.88 -3.31
CA CYS A 16 -5.19 -8.25 -2.86
C CYS A 16 -4.00 -8.63 -1.98
N VAL A 17 -4.30 -9.24 -0.83
CA VAL A 17 -3.32 -9.71 0.14
C VAL A 17 -3.39 -11.22 0.20
N ARG A 18 -2.25 -11.88 -0.01
CA ARG A 18 -2.07 -13.31 0.22
C ARG A 18 -1.07 -13.49 1.34
N SER A 19 -1.43 -14.31 2.32
CA SER A 19 -0.59 -14.60 3.47
C SER A 19 -0.44 -16.10 3.66
N LYS A 20 0.65 -16.52 4.30
CA LYS A 20 0.88 -17.95 4.61
C LYS A 20 0.07 -18.43 5.80
N SER A 21 -0.11 -17.56 6.79
CA SER A 21 -1.00 -17.80 7.93
C SER A 21 -2.08 -16.73 8.03
N LYS A 22 -3.18 -17.05 8.72
CA LYS A 22 -4.26 -16.08 9.00
C LYS A 22 -3.76 -14.90 9.86
N ASN A 23 -2.77 -15.13 10.71
CA ASN A 23 -2.23 -14.11 11.60
C ASN A 23 -1.28 -13.14 10.90
N ASP A 24 -0.74 -13.50 9.74
CA ASP A 24 0.21 -12.64 9.02
C ASP A 24 -0.46 -11.45 8.33
N ALA A 25 -1.75 -11.57 7.97
CA ALA A 25 -2.53 -10.53 7.29
C ALA A 25 -2.99 -9.44 8.25
N ASN A 26 -2.05 -8.63 8.71
CA ASN A 26 -2.27 -7.54 9.67
C ASN A 26 -1.55 -6.25 9.23
N GLU A 27 -1.90 -5.14 9.88
CA GLU A 27 -1.33 -3.83 9.57
C GLU A 27 0.20 -3.80 9.71
N LEU A 28 0.75 -4.39 10.78
CA LEU A 28 2.19 -4.39 11.04
C LEU A 28 2.99 -5.01 9.89
N ASN A 29 2.57 -6.19 9.43
CA ASN A 29 3.22 -6.88 8.32
C ASN A 29 3.01 -6.16 6.99
N LEU A 30 1.85 -5.54 6.77
CA LEU A 30 1.59 -4.73 5.59
C LEU A 30 2.53 -3.52 5.53
N TYR A 31 2.64 -2.77 6.63
CA TYR A 31 3.57 -1.63 6.71
C TYR A 31 5.02 -2.07 6.54
N LYS A 32 5.42 -3.18 7.17
CA LYS A 32 6.77 -3.73 7.02
C LYS A 32 7.07 -4.04 5.56
N VAL A 33 6.21 -4.79 4.89
CA VAL A 33 6.37 -5.16 3.47
C VAL A 33 6.44 -3.94 2.56
N LEU A 34 5.54 -2.97 2.75
CA LEU A 34 5.53 -1.75 1.94
C LEU A 34 6.79 -0.92 2.19
N LYS A 35 7.18 -0.73 3.46
CA LYS A 35 8.39 0.01 3.82
C LYS A 35 9.65 -0.65 3.27
N ASP A 36 9.80 -1.96 3.46
CA ASP A 36 10.96 -2.72 2.97
C ASP A 36 11.04 -2.62 1.43
N SER A 37 9.90 -2.77 0.74
CA SER A 37 9.87 -2.60 -0.72
C SER A 37 10.25 -1.19 -1.15
N MET A 38 9.70 -0.17 -0.49
CA MET A 38 10.01 1.22 -0.81
C MET A 38 11.48 1.55 -0.57
N ASN A 39 12.03 1.13 0.55
CA ASN A 39 13.44 1.32 0.89
C ASN A 39 14.36 0.64 -0.13
N ASN A 40 14.00 -0.57 -0.60
CA ASN A 40 14.80 -1.28 -1.59
C ASN A 40 14.85 -0.56 -2.94
N TRP A 41 13.77 0.13 -3.35
CA TRP A 41 13.67 0.75 -4.67
C TRP A 41 14.00 2.25 -4.70
N PHE A 42 13.69 2.97 -3.62
CA PHE A 42 13.82 4.43 -3.55
C PHE A 42 14.82 4.89 -2.48
N GLY A 43 15.33 3.97 -1.64
CA GLY A 43 16.26 4.28 -0.55
C GLY A 43 15.58 4.91 0.68
N ASP A 44 16.30 4.97 1.80
CA ASP A 44 15.78 5.47 3.08
C ASP A 44 15.47 6.98 3.09
N ILE A 45 16.11 7.75 2.20
CA ILE A 45 15.96 9.22 2.14
C ILE A 45 14.64 9.63 1.48
N ASP A 46 14.19 8.83 0.51
CA ASP A 46 12.93 9.03 -0.21
C ASP A 46 11.82 8.10 0.32
N GLY A 47 12.10 7.46 1.47
CA GLY A 47 11.22 6.59 2.22
C GLY A 47 9.98 7.35 2.65
N VAL A 48 8.86 7.01 2.03
CA VAL A 48 7.58 7.69 2.26
C VAL A 48 7.20 7.59 3.73
N ASP A 49 6.73 8.71 4.28
CA ASP A 49 6.18 8.76 5.62
C ASP A 49 4.81 8.05 5.65
N THR A 50 4.86 6.79 6.07
CA THR A 50 3.67 5.95 6.26
C THR A 50 2.70 6.48 7.32
N SER A 51 3.08 7.50 8.11
CA SER A 51 2.20 8.13 9.12
C SER A 51 0.93 8.73 8.52
N ASN A 52 0.98 9.15 7.25
CA ASN A 52 -0.15 9.73 6.53
C ASN A 52 -1.01 8.69 5.82
N TRP A 53 -0.67 7.41 5.92
CA TRP A 53 -1.41 6.35 5.26
C TRP A 53 -2.52 5.85 6.17
N THR A 54 -3.70 5.67 5.57
CA THR A 54 -4.81 4.97 6.24
C THR A 54 -5.07 3.68 5.51
N THR A 55 -5.28 2.60 6.26
CA THR A 55 -5.61 1.29 5.68
C THR A 55 -7.03 0.87 6.07
N ILE A 56 -7.71 0.18 5.16
CA ILE A 56 -9.03 -0.40 5.41
C ILE A 56 -8.99 -1.85 4.94
N TRP A 57 -9.05 -2.79 5.88
CA TRP A 57 -9.07 -4.23 5.59
C TRP A 57 -10.48 -4.71 5.25
N LEU A 58 -10.57 -5.56 4.23
CA LEU A 58 -11.81 -6.07 3.67
C LEU A 58 -11.71 -7.59 3.46
N LYS A 59 -12.88 -8.24 3.34
CA LYS A 59 -13.02 -9.67 2.97
C LYS A 59 -12.16 -10.64 3.82
N ASP A 60 -12.24 -10.54 5.15
CA ASP A 60 -11.46 -11.38 6.11
C ASP A 60 -9.94 -11.28 5.84
N HIS A 61 -9.43 -10.05 5.78
CA HIS A 61 -8.02 -9.71 5.57
C HIS A 61 -7.41 -10.14 4.22
N LYS A 62 -8.23 -10.43 3.22
CA LYS A 62 -7.77 -10.77 1.85
C LYS A 62 -7.62 -9.57 0.93
N GLU A 63 -8.20 -8.44 1.31
CA GLU A 63 -8.09 -7.18 0.57
C GLU A 63 -7.79 -6.04 1.53
N VAL A 64 -7.03 -5.07 1.06
CA VAL A 64 -6.78 -3.82 1.79
C VAL A 64 -6.86 -2.63 0.84
N ILE A 65 -7.48 -1.55 1.30
CA ILE A 65 -7.46 -0.25 0.62
C ILE A 65 -6.45 0.63 1.34
N LEU A 66 -5.48 1.15 0.59
CA LEU A 66 -4.53 2.17 1.04
C LEU A 66 -5.01 3.54 0.60
N LYS A 67 -5.19 4.46 1.54
CA LYS A 67 -5.34 5.90 1.27
C LYS A 67 -3.98 6.55 1.45
N VAL A 68 -3.45 7.15 0.38
CA VAL A 68 -2.09 7.69 0.33
C VAL A 68 -2.11 9.07 -0.33
N LEU A 69 -1.08 9.88 -0.08
CA LEU A 69 -0.94 11.17 -0.77
C LEU A 69 -0.76 10.94 -2.27
N ALA A 70 -1.42 11.76 -3.09
CA ALA A 70 -1.35 11.67 -4.55
C ALA A 70 0.10 11.76 -5.08
N SER A 71 0.94 12.57 -4.42
CA SER A 71 2.37 12.72 -4.72
C SER A 71 3.19 11.45 -4.50
N GLU A 72 2.71 10.55 -3.63
CA GLU A 72 3.42 9.32 -3.24
C GLU A 72 2.84 8.08 -3.90
N ALA A 73 1.61 8.16 -4.41
CA ALA A 73 0.89 7.03 -4.97
C ALA A 73 1.68 6.29 -6.06
N HIS A 74 2.39 7.02 -6.94
CA HIS A 74 3.20 6.41 -7.98
C HIS A 74 4.35 5.56 -7.42
N LYS A 75 5.04 6.06 -6.38
CA LYS A 75 6.12 5.31 -5.71
C LYS A 75 5.58 4.01 -5.12
N ILE A 76 4.43 4.08 -4.46
CA ILE A 76 3.79 2.93 -3.82
C ILE A 76 3.35 1.89 -4.86
N LEU A 77 2.72 2.33 -5.96
CA LEU A 77 2.31 1.44 -7.05
C LEU A 77 3.50 0.69 -7.66
N ASN A 78 4.62 1.40 -7.90
CA ASN A 78 5.83 0.80 -8.44
C ASN A 78 6.46 -0.17 -7.43
N SER A 79 6.57 0.22 -6.16
CA SER A 79 7.09 -0.64 -5.10
C SER A 79 6.28 -1.92 -4.94
N ILE A 80 4.95 -1.86 -5.02
CA ILE A 80 4.13 -3.07 -4.94
C ILE A 80 4.33 -3.96 -6.17
N SER A 81 4.34 -3.38 -7.37
CA SER A 81 4.53 -4.12 -8.61
C SER A 81 5.88 -4.87 -8.62
N MET A 82 6.93 -4.21 -8.14
CA MET A 82 8.25 -4.81 -8.02
C MET A 82 8.34 -5.81 -6.86
N HIS A 83 7.63 -5.55 -5.76
CA HIS A 83 7.51 -6.49 -4.65
C HIS A 83 6.86 -7.81 -5.10
N SER A 84 5.79 -7.75 -5.89
CA SER A 84 5.16 -8.96 -6.44
C SER A 84 6.15 -9.80 -7.25
N CYS A 85 7.07 -9.17 -7.97
CA CYS A 85 8.13 -9.84 -8.73
C CYS A 85 9.12 -10.58 -7.82
N VAL A 86 9.63 -9.93 -6.78
CA VAL A 86 10.64 -10.50 -5.86
C VAL A 86 10.06 -11.55 -4.90
N SER A 87 8.80 -11.37 -4.47
CA SER A 87 8.10 -12.30 -3.58
C SER A 87 7.86 -13.67 -4.23
N LEU A 88 7.75 -13.71 -5.57
CA LEU A 88 7.70 -14.96 -6.35
C LEU A 88 9.03 -15.73 -6.31
N GLU A 89 10.15 -15.04 -6.17
CA GLU A 89 11.49 -15.63 -6.19
C GLU A 89 12.00 -15.99 -4.79
N THR A 90 11.63 -15.22 -3.78
CA THR A 90 12.10 -15.37 -2.40
C THR A 90 10.94 -15.73 -1.49
N ASN A 91 10.84 -17.02 -1.15
CA ASN A 91 9.71 -17.59 -0.44
C ASN A 91 9.69 -17.24 1.07
N ASP A 92 10.18 -16.07 1.49
CA ASP A 92 10.43 -15.73 2.91
C ASP A 92 9.63 -14.52 3.42
N GLN A 93 8.74 -13.97 2.60
CA GLN A 93 7.92 -12.82 2.99
C GLN A 93 6.59 -13.23 3.64
N PRO A 94 6.11 -12.46 4.64
CA PRO A 94 4.86 -12.75 5.34
C PRO A 94 3.63 -12.49 4.47
N LEU A 95 3.72 -11.55 3.52
CA LEU A 95 2.62 -11.14 2.64
C LEU A 95 3.09 -11.06 1.19
N SER A 96 2.21 -11.49 0.28
CA SER A 96 2.28 -11.19 -1.14
C SER A 96 1.14 -10.23 -1.50
N LEU A 97 1.50 -9.11 -2.12
CA LEU A 97 0.58 -8.04 -2.48
C LEU A 97 0.39 -8.02 -4.00
N ASN A 98 -0.84 -7.77 -4.46
CA ASN A 98 -1.12 -7.49 -5.87
C ASN A 98 -2.10 -6.33 -5.99
N ILE A 99 -1.88 -5.44 -6.96
CA ILE A 99 -2.76 -4.30 -7.18
C ILE A 99 -4.02 -4.79 -7.90
N LEU A 100 -5.19 -4.52 -7.32
CA LEU A 100 -6.49 -4.79 -7.92
C LEU A 100 -7.00 -3.57 -8.70
N SER A 101 -6.94 -2.39 -8.09
CA SER A 101 -7.34 -1.14 -8.71
C SER A 101 -6.73 0.07 -8.02
N HIS A 102 -6.70 1.20 -8.74
CA HIS A 102 -6.22 2.49 -8.27
C HIS A 102 -7.17 3.58 -8.73
N SER A 103 -7.49 4.54 -7.86
CA SER A 103 -8.41 5.63 -8.17
C SER A 103 -8.12 6.86 -7.32
N HIS A 104 -8.47 8.04 -7.83
CA HIS A 104 -8.48 9.30 -7.08
C HIS A 104 -9.67 9.43 -6.12
N CYS A 105 -10.64 8.51 -6.20
CA CYS A 105 -11.83 8.49 -5.36
C CYS A 105 -12.23 7.06 -4.97
N LEU A 106 -12.72 6.90 -3.75
CA LEU A 106 -13.10 5.59 -3.19
C LEU A 106 -14.26 4.93 -3.96
N VAL A 107 -15.17 5.73 -4.52
CA VAL A 107 -16.37 5.23 -5.22
C VAL A 107 -16.01 4.48 -6.51
N ASN A 108 -14.92 4.86 -7.18
CA ASN A 108 -14.48 4.23 -8.43
C ASN A 108 -13.49 3.07 -8.19
N LEU A 109 -13.38 2.57 -6.94
CA LEU A 109 -12.49 1.50 -6.56
C LEU A 109 -13.15 0.11 -6.77
N SER A 110 -13.59 -0.16 -8.00
CA SER A 110 -14.14 -1.46 -8.40
C SER A 110 -13.05 -2.52 -8.42
#